data_AF-A0A255R988-F1
#
_entry.id   AF-A0A255R988-F1
#
_cell.length_a   1.000
_cell.length_b   1.000
_cell.length_c   1.000
_cell.angle_alpha   90.00
_cell.angle_beta   90.00
_cell.angle_gamma   90.00
#
_symmetry.space_group_name_H-M   'P 1'
#
loop_
_entity.id
_entity.type
_entity.pdbx_description
1 polymer ?
#
loop_
_entity_poly.entity_id
_entity_poly.type
_entity_poly.pdbx_seq_one_letter_code
_entity_poly.pdbx_strand_id
1 'polypeptide(L)'
;MIIYGSRMYFQKNAVQSYGECGHCGRYAKQKSYQARKFGHIYFIPLIPAGPTSQVLNECSACNMGSHIPLDQCGPMVESLRENFKDWIIKIQDGETEVVPEPGASPVNIGVMIAGTVESLFCLGEIKDVDSIVEILDGSGLEFEKYIVLGRWNELRGDLPAAVTHYRSAAQKRPDDGVGWYQTAKAESLRSNAAGAEEAYNRYLQLHPDDIGVVAELANLYEAHKNHPKVVESYDRLYAMNSDLLANKQMKKVYKKACKKSQVEGQFLKQM
;
A
#
# COMPACT_ATOMS: atom_id res chain seq x y z
N MET A 1 38.48 0.08 17.98
CA MET A 1 37.06 0.13 18.40
C MET A 1 36.41 -1.17 17.94
N ILE A 2 36.02 -2.05 18.88
CA ILE A 2 35.34 -3.31 18.54
C ILE A 2 33.93 -3.00 18.07
N ILE A 3 33.61 -3.39 16.84
CA ILE A 3 32.26 -3.24 16.29
C ILE A 3 31.49 -4.51 16.63
N TYR A 4 30.55 -4.41 17.58
CA TYR A 4 29.62 -5.47 17.96
C TYR A 4 28.20 -5.09 17.55
N GLY A 5 27.45 -6.06 17.02
CA GLY A 5 26.06 -5.85 16.62
C GLY A 5 25.35 -7.15 16.25
N SER A 6 24.12 -7.03 15.74
CA SER A 6 23.38 -8.18 15.19
C SER A 6 22.91 -7.90 13.77
N ARG A 7 22.91 -8.91 12.91
CA ARG A 7 22.48 -8.79 11.51
C ARG A 7 21.94 -10.12 10.99
N MET A 8 21.16 -10.07 9.90
CA MET A 8 20.75 -11.24 9.14
C MET A 8 21.90 -11.75 8.25
N TYR A 9 22.25 -13.03 8.36
CA TYR A 9 23.28 -13.70 7.59
C TYR A 9 22.71 -14.90 6.82
N PHE A 10 23.48 -15.39 5.84
CA PHE A 10 23.18 -16.56 5.03
C PHE A 10 21.85 -16.43 4.26
N GLN A 11 21.67 -15.28 3.59
CA GLN A 11 20.46 -14.96 2.84
C GLN A 11 20.22 -15.98 1.71
N LYS A 12 18.98 -16.50 1.62
CA LYS A 12 18.51 -17.43 0.59
C LYS A 12 17.10 -17.03 0.12
N ASN A 13 16.65 -17.59 -1.00
CA ASN A 13 15.30 -17.42 -1.54
C ASN A 13 14.87 -15.94 -1.60
N ALA A 14 15.76 -15.09 -2.09
CA ALA A 14 15.55 -13.66 -2.09
C ALA A 14 14.67 -13.24 -3.26
N VAL A 15 13.63 -12.47 -2.97
CA VAL A 15 12.83 -11.74 -3.95
C VAL A 15 13.02 -10.24 -3.76
N GLN A 16 12.83 -9.49 -4.84
CA GLN A 16 12.87 -8.03 -4.84
C GLN A 16 11.52 -7.49 -5.28
N SER A 17 10.99 -6.55 -4.50
CA SER A 17 9.74 -5.84 -4.76
C SER A 17 9.96 -4.33 -4.70
N TYR A 18 8.92 -3.58 -5.07
CA TYR A 18 8.75 -2.17 -4.73
C TYR A 18 7.47 -2.02 -3.91
N GLY A 19 7.48 -1.06 -2.99
CA GLY A 19 6.33 -0.76 -2.16
C GLY A 19 6.60 0.40 -1.23
N GLU A 20 5.53 0.93 -0.64
CA GLU A 20 5.62 1.91 0.43
C GLU A 20 6.04 1.23 1.73
N CYS A 21 7.11 1.73 2.35
CA CYS A 21 7.60 1.16 3.60
C CYS A 21 6.73 1.61 4.78
N GLY A 22 6.09 0.65 5.48
CA GLY A 22 5.29 0.95 6.68
C GLY A 22 6.06 1.60 7.84
N HIS A 23 7.39 1.60 7.82
CA HIS A 23 8.21 2.28 8.83
C HIS A 23 8.55 3.74 8.46
N CYS A 24 9.00 4.00 7.23
CA CYS A 24 9.47 5.33 6.82
C CYS A 24 8.57 6.06 5.83
N GLY A 25 7.49 5.43 5.36
CA GLY A 25 6.54 5.97 4.37
C GLY A 25 7.14 6.17 2.97
N ARG A 26 8.38 5.74 2.72
CA ARG A 26 8.99 5.91 1.40
C ARG A 26 8.62 4.75 0.51
N TYR A 27 8.18 5.07 -0.71
CA TYR A 27 8.18 4.11 -1.81
C TYR A 27 9.62 3.80 -2.22
N ALA A 28 10.02 2.55 -2.07
CA ALA A 28 11.41 2.13 -2.29
C ALA A 28 11.49 0.67 -2.72
N LYS A 29 12.67 0.27 -3.22
CA LYS A 29 12.99 -1.15 -3.37
C LYS A 29 12.92 -1.84 -2.01
N GLN A 30 12.32 -3.01 -1.99
CA GLN A 30 12.20 -3.88 -0.84
C GLN A 30 12.76 -5.25 -1.17
N LYS A 31 13.25 -5.94 -0.14
CA LYS A 31 13.81 -7.28 -0.29
C LYS A 31 13.20 -8.22 0.75
N SER A 32 12.71 -9.36 0.30
CA SER A 32 12.26 -10.44 1.19
C SER A 32 13.13 -11.67 0.96
N TYR A 33 13.53 -12.36 2.02
CA TYR A 33 14.52 -13.44 1.95
C TYR A 33 14.55 -14.27 3.23
N GLN A 34 15.02 -15.51 3.14
CA GLN A 34 15.28 -16.34 4.30
C GLN A 34 16.68 -16.05 4.85
N ALA A 35 16.79 -15.82 6.15
CA ALA A 35 18.07 -15.64 6.81
C ALA A 35 17.98 -15.94 8.31
N ARG A 36 19.14 -16.06 8.95
CA ARG A 36 19.22 -16.22 10.40
C ARG A 36 19.94 -15.03 11.01
N LYS A 37 19.42 -14.53 12.13
CA LYS A 37 20.03 -13.43 12.87
C LYS A 37 21.24 -13.94 13.65
N PHE A 38 22.37 -13.25 13.53
CA PHE A 38 23.58 -13.53 14.33
C PHE A 38 24.06 -12.27 15.03
N GLY A 39 24.53 -12.43 16.27
CA GLY A 39 25.50 -11.52 16.87
C GLY A 39 26.85 -11.66 16.16
N HIS A 40 27.47 -10.54 15.81
CA HIS A 40 28.72 -10.50 15.06
C HIS A 40 29.74 -9.55 15.67
N ILE A 41 31.01 -9.84 15.40
CA ILE A 41 32.15 -8.95 15.67
C ILE A 41 32.85 -8.67 14.34
N TYR A 42 33.03 -7.40 13.97
CA TYR A 42 33.63 -6.99 12.70
C TYR A 42 33.09 -7.79 11.49
N PHE A 43 31.76 -7.94 11.43
CA PHE A 43 31.02 -8.69 10.41
C PHE A 43 31.14 -10.22 10.42
N ILE A 44 31.90 -10.82 11.32
CA ILE A 44 31.98 -12.28 11.48
C ILE A 44 30.77 -12.75 12.30
N PRO A 45 29.84 -13.56 11.75
CA PRO A 45 28.70 -14.08 12.50
C PRO A 45 29.18 -15.16 13.49
N LEU A 46 29.06 -14.89 14.80
CA LEU A 46 29.59 -15.77 15.84
C LEU A 46 28.48 -16.50 16.60
N ILE A 47 27.43 -15.78 16.99
CA ILE A 47 26.41 -16.32 17.91
C ILE A 47 25.05 -16.25 17.22
N PRO A 48 24.39 -17.38 16.92
CA PRO A 48 23.05 -17.35 16.39
C PRO A 48 22.08 -16.79 17.44
N ALA A 49 21.26 -15.80 17.04
CA ALA A 49 20.36 -15.07 17.92
C ALA A 49 18.88 -15.50 17.76
N GLY A 50 18.63 -16.70 17.23
CA GLY A 50 17.28 -17.23 17.00
C GLY A 50 17.25 -18.31 15.92
N PRO A 51 16.05 -18.82 15.56
CA PRO A 51 15.86 -19.69 14.40
C PRO A 51 16.06 -18.92 13.08
N THR A 52 16.03 -19.63 11.97
CA THR A 52 15.93 -19.02 10.64
C THR A 52 14.56 -18.38 10.48
N SER A 53 14.51 -17.21 9.86
CA SER A 53 13.28 -16.46 9.61
C SER A 53 13.16 -16.07 8.15
N GLN A 54 11.93 -15.94 7.68
CA GLN A 54 11.61 -15.17 6.49
C GLN A 54 11.61 -13.68 6.87
N VAL A 55 12.53 -12.90 6.31
CA VAL A 55 12.49 -11.44 6.34
C VAL A 55 11.53 -10.98 5.25
N LEU A 56 10.62 -10.09 5.59
CA LEU A 56 9.64 -9.51 4.68
C LEU A 56 9.91 -8.02 4.50
N ASN A 57 9.87 -7.57 3.25
CA ASN A 57 9.84 -6.17 2.86
C ASN A 57 10.95 -5.30 3.50
N GLU A 58 12.17 -5.81 3.59
CA GLU A 58 13.32 -5.03 4.07
C GLU A 58 13.54 -3.83 3.15
N CYS A 59 13.26 -2.64 3.68
CA CYS A 59 13.27 -1.40 2.92
C CYS A 59 14.71 -0.94 2.65
N SER A 60 15.05 -0.70 1.38
CA SER A 60 16.36 -0.16 0.99
C SER A 60 16.68 1.24 1.52
N ALA A 61 15.66 2.02 1.91
CA ALA A 61 15.86 3.38 2.41
C ALA A 61 16.13 3.45 3.93
N CYS A 62 15.57 2.54 4.72
CA CYS A 62 15.71 2.56 6.19
C CYS A 62 16.20 1.25 6.80
N ASN A 63 16.39 0.19 6.00
CA ASN A 63 16.79 -1.16 6.41
C ASN A 63 15.85 -1.83 7.43
N MET A 64 14.60 -1.37 7.52
CA MET A 64 13.58 -2.00 8.35
C MET A 64 12.72 -2.96 7.52
N GLY A 65 12.41 -4.11 8.11
CA GLY A 65 11.51 -5.13 7.58
C GLY A 65 10.96 -5.98 8.72
N SER A 66 9.86 -6.68 8.48
CA SER A 66 9.30 -7.64 9.45
C SER A 66 9.95 -9.00 9.28
N HIS A 67 9.76 -9.90 10.26
CA HIS A 67 10.29 -11.24 10.20
C HIS A 67 9.28 -12.25 10.73
N ILE A 68 9.20 -13.40 10.07
CA ILE A 68 8.35 -14.54 10.45
C ILE A 68 9.26 -15.76 10.64
N PRO A 69 9.11 -16.53 11.73
CA PRO A 69 9.78 -17.81 11.88
C PRO A 69 9.52 -18.73 10.67
N LEU A 70 10.56 -19.41 10.17
CA LEU A 70 10.45 -20.14 8.91
C LEU A 70 9.44 -21.32 8.98
N ASP A 71 9.28 -21.92 10.16
CA ASP A 71 8.30 -22.96 10.45
C ASP A 71 6.84 -22.48 10.38
N GLN A 72 6.59 -21.17 10.53
CA GLN A 72 5.27 -20.58 10.38
C GLN A 72 4.91 -20.24 8.92
N CYS A 73 5.89 -20.24 8.01
CA CYS A 73 5.65 -19.84 6.63
C CYS A 73 4.74 -20.84 5.88
N GLY A 74 4.92 -22.15 6.09
CA GLY A 74 4.10 -23.18 5.44
C GLY A 74 2.60 -23.07 5.77
N PRO A 75 2.22 -23.09 7.06
CA PRO A 75 0.83 -22.89 7.48
C PRO A 75 0.23 -21.56 6.99
N MET A 76 1.04 -20.50 6.93
CA MET A 76 0.59 -19.20 6.41
C MET A 76 0.28 -19.26 4.92
N VAL A 77 1.11 -19.91 4.10
CA VAL A 77 0.86 -20.12 2.67
C VAL A 77 -0.41 -20.94 2.45
N GLU A 78 -0.63 -22.00 3.24
CA GLU A 78 -1.85 -22.80 3.17
C GLU A 78 -3.09 -21.96 3.50
N SER A 79 -3.04 -21.16 4.58
CA SER A 79 -4.13 -20.26 4.93
C SER A 79 -4.44 -19.24 3.83
N LEU A 80 -3.42 -18.67 3.19
CA LEU A 80 -3.60 -17.75 2.06
C LEU A 80 -4.31 -18.41 0.88
N ARG A 81 -3.99 -19.68 0.58
CA ARG A 81 -4.63 -20.44 -0.49
C ARG A 81 -6.10 -20.76 -0.18
N GLU A 82 -6.41 -21.15 1.05
CA GLU A 82 -7.80 -21.41 1.45
C GLU A 82 -8.64 -20.13 1.44
N ASN A 83 -8.12 -19.03 2.00
CA ASN A 83 -8.80 -17.73 1.95
C ASN A 83 -9.08 -17.29 0.51
N PHE A 84 -8.14 -17.50 -0.41
CA PHE A 84 -8.34 -17.21 -1.83
C PHE A 84 -9.50 -18.02 -2.42
N LYS A 85 -9.60 -19.32 -2.14
CA LYS A 85 -10.71 -20.16 -2.62
C LYS A 85 -12.06 -19.66 -2.07
N ASP A 86 -12.11 -19.35 -0.77
CA ASP A 86 -13.32 -18.84 -0.12
C ASP A 86 -13.77 -17.51 -0.75
N TRP A 87 -12.83 -16.62 -1.05
CA TRP A 87 -13.09 -15.36 -1.72
C TRP A 87 -13.62 -15.54 -3.14
N ILE A 88 -13.12 -16.52 -3.90
CA ILE A 88 -13.67 -16.83 -5.23
C ILE A 88 -15.14 -17.25 -5.12
N ILE A 89 -15.48 -18.11 -4.17
CA ILE A 89 -16.87 -18.54 -3.93
C ILE A 89 -17.75 -17.34 -3.59
N LYS A 90 -17.29 -16.49 -2.68
CA LYS A 90 -18.02 -15.27 -2.27
C LYS A 90 -18.29 -14.33 -3.44
N ILE A 91 -17.30 -14.10 -4.30
CA ILE A 91 -17.48 -13.27 -5.49
C ILE A 91 -18.50 -13.90 -6.44
N GLN A 92 -18.46 -15.23 -6.62
CA GLN A 92 -19.43 -15.96 -7.45
C GLN A 92 -20.85 -15.90 -6.88
N ASP A 93 -20.99 -15.81 -5.57
CA ASP A 93 -22.27 -15.58 -4.87
C ASP A 93 -22.73 -14.11 -4.91
N GLY A 94 -21.95 -13.22 -5.53
CA GLY A 94 -22.27 -11.80 -5.71
C GLY A 94 -21.79 -10.89 -4.57
N GLU A 95 -21.00 -11.39 -3.63
CA GLU A 95 -20.36 -10.57 -2.61
C GLU A 95 -19.16 -9.81 -3.19
N THR A 96 -18.99 -8.54 -2.81
CA THR A 96 -17.86 -7.71 -3.25
C THR A 96 -16.89 -7.36 -2.12
N GLU A 97 -17.30 -7.56 -0.87
CA GLU A 97 -16.57 -7.17 0.33
C GLU A 97 -16.58 -8.28 1.38
N VAL A 98 -15.57 -8.29 2.23
CA VAL A 98 -15.47 -9.16 3.40
C VAL A 98 -15.07 -8.35 4.62
N VAL A 99 -15.49 -8.80 5.80
CA VAL A 99 -15.02 -8.27 7.07
C VAL A 99 -13.89 -9.19 7.57
N PRO A 100 -12.62 -8.74 7.55
CA PRO A 100 -11.49 -9.61 7.83
C PRO A 100 -11.42 -10.07 9.29
N GLU A 101 -11.91 -9.24 10.21
CA GLU A 101 -12.00 -9.55 11.64
C GLU A 101 -13.19 -8.83 12.29
N PRO A 102 -13.76 -9.37 13.39
CA PRO A 102 -14.91 -8.77 14.04
C PRO A 102 -14.67 -7.31 14.45
N GLY A 103 -15.51 -6.40 13.96
CA GLY A 103 -15.41 -4.96 14.23
C GLY A 103 -14.54 -4.17 13.25
N ALA A 104 -13.87 -4.84 12.30
CA ALA A 104 -13.21 -4.15 11.19
C ALA A 104 -14.23 -3.63 10.17
N SER A 105 -13.83 -2.61 9.41
CA SER A 105 -14.60 -2.15 8.26
C SER A 105 -14.58 -3.19 7.14
N PRO A 106 -15.65 -3.31 6.33
CA PRO A 106 -15.63 -4.12 5.13
C PRO A 106 -14.49 -3.73 4.20
N VAL A 107 -13.88 -4.72 3.56
CA VAL A 107 -12.80 -4.55 2.59
C VAL A 107 -13.17 -5.27 1.31
N ASN A 108 -12.99 -4.60 0.17
CA ASN A 108 -13.22 -5.18 -1.14
C ASN A 108 -12.36 -6.45 -1.34
N ILE A 109 -13.01 -7.53 -1.79
CA ILE A 109 -12.38 -8.85 -1.93
C ILE A 109 -11.22 -8.82 -2.93
N GLY A 110 -11.32 -8.04 -4.02
CA GLY A 110 -10.22 -7.87 -4.98
C GLY A 110 -8.95 -7.29 -4.33
N VAL A 111 -9.11 -6.38 -3.36
CA VAL A 111 -7.99 -5.84 -2.58
C VAL A 111 -7.40 -6.89 -1.65
N MET A 112 -8.23 -7.74 -1.05
CA MET A 112 -7.78 -8.86 -0.23
C MET A 112 -6.95 -9.85 -1.05
N ILE A 113 -7.40 -10.21 -2.26
CA ILE A 113 -6.65 -11.08 -3.17
C ILE A 113 -5.32 -10.42 -3.58
N ALA A 114 -5.30 -9.12 -3.85
CA ALA A 114 -4.07 -8.39 -4.15
C ALA A 114 -3.07 -8.39 -2.97
N GLY A 115 -3.56 -8.34 -1.72
CA GLY A 115 -2.73 -8.50 -0.52
C GLY A 115 -2.16 -9.91 -0.37
N THR A 116 -2.92 -10.94 -0.75
CA THR A 116 -2.42 -12.32 -0.83
C THR A 116 -1.31 -12.46 -1.85
N VAL A 117 -1.42 -11.83 -3.01
CA VAL A 117 -0.36 -11.82 -4.04
C VAL A 117 0.95 -11.22 -3.52
N GLU A 118 0.88 -10.10 -2.80
CA GLU A 118 2.07 -9.53 -2.16
C GLU A 118 2.69 -10.49 -1.13
N SER A 119 1.84 -11.10 -0.30
CA SER A 119 2.28 -12.01 0.77
C SER A 119 2.98 -13.25 0.18
N LEU A 120 2.35 -13.90 -0.80
CA LEU A 120 2.92 -15.05 -1.52
C LEU A 120 4.22 -14.68 -2.24
N PHE A 121 4.26 -13.53 -2.90
CA PHE A 121 5.48 -13.06 -3.54
C PHE A 121 6.61 -12.88 -2.54
N CYS A 122 6.35 -12.24 -1.39
CA CYS A 122 7.33 -12.05 -0.34
C CYS A 122 7.85 -13.36 0.27
N LEU A 123 7.09 -14.45 0.16
CA LEU A 123 7.47 -15.80 0.60
C LEU A 123 8.21 -16.60 -0.48
N GLY A 124 8.27 -16.09 -1.72
CA GLY A 124 8.88 -16.76 -2.87
C GLY A 124 7.95 -17.69 -3.63
N GLU A 125 6.65 -17.69 -3.32
CA GLU A 125 5.63 -18.54 -3.95
C GLU A 125 5.12 -17.93 -5.27
N ILE A 126 6.05 -17.66 -6.20
CA ILE A 126 5.74 -16.95 -7.47
C ILE A 126 4.74 -17.73 -8.33
N LYS A 127 4.82 -19.07 -8.33
CA LYS A 127 3.89 -19.91 -9.08
C LYS A 127 2.45 -19.78 -8.61
N ASP A 128 2.25 -19.53 -7.31
CA ASP A 128 0.91 -19.32 -6.76
C ASP A 128 0.35 -17.97 -7.23
N VAL A 129 1.20 -16.94 -7.36
CA VAL A 129 0.81 -15.64 -7.91
C VAL A 129 0.32 -15.78 -9.36
N ASP A 130 1.08 -16.50 -10.20
CA ASP A 130 0.69 -16.74 -11.59
C ASP A 130 -0.64 -17.54 -11.66
N SER A 131 -0.78 -18.55 -10.80
CA SER A 131 -2.01 -19.36 -10.71
C SER A 131 -3.24 -18.54 -10.30
N ILE A 132 -3.09 -17.58 -9.38
CA ILE A 132 -4.18 -16.67 -8.99
C ILE A 132 -4.68 -15.88 -10.21
N VAL A 133 -3.76 -15.34 -11.01
CA VAL A 133 -4.13 -14.56 -12.21
C VAL A 133 -4.88 -15.44 -13.23
N GLU A 134 -4.39 -16.65 -13.47
CA GLU A 134 -5.02 -17.62 -14.38
C GLU A 134 -6.42 -18.04 -13.91
N ILE A 135 -6.59 -18.30 -12.61
CA ILE A 135 -7.89 -18.68 -12.03
C ILE A 135 -8.90 -17.54 -12.16
N LEU A 136 -8.49 -16.30 -11.87
CA LEU A 136 -9.38 -15.13 -12.01
C LEU A 136 -9.81 -14.92 -13.46
N ASP A 137 -8.89 -15.11 -14.41
CA ASP A 137 -9.20 -15.02 -15.84
C ASP A 137 -10.17 -16.11 -16.30
N GLY A 138 -9.87 -17.37 -15.97
CA GLY A 138 -10.71 -18.52 -16.31
C GLY A 138 -12.10 -18.49 -15.65
N SER A 139 -12.24 -17.77 -14.53
CA SER A 139 -13.50 -17.60 -13.81
C SER A 139 -14.29 -16.36 -14.25
N GLY A 140 -13.79 -15.57 -15.22
CA GLY A 140 -14.45 -14.36 -15.69
C GLY A 140 -14.46 -13.19 -14.69
N LEU A 141 -13.62 -13.24 -13.66
CA LEU A 141 -13.53 -12.24 -12.59
C LEU A 141 -12.64 -11.07 -13.02
N GLU A 142 -13.10 -10.32 -14.03
CA GLU A 142 -12.28 -9.31 -14.70
C GLU A 142 -11.86 -8.16 -13.78
N PHE A 143 -12.73 -7.70 -12.89
CA PHE A 143 -12.39 -6.62 -11.97
C PHE A 143 -11.25 -7.04 -11.04
N GLU A 144 -11.39 -8.17 -10.37
CA GLU A 144 -10.43 -8.70 -9.40
C GLU A 144 -9.11 -9.01 -10.09
N LYS A 145 -9.18 -9.63 -11.27
CA LYS A 145 -8.01 -9.84 -12.13
C LYS A 145 -7.26 -8.55 -12.36
N TYR A 146 -7.94 -7.47 -12.72
CA TYR A 146 -7.29 -6.19 -13.00
C TYR A 146 -6.76 -5.49 -11.74
N ILE A 147 -7.41 -5.63 -10.59
CA ILE A 147 -6.86 -5.20 -9.30
C ILE A 147 -5.56 -5.96 -8.99
N VAL A 148 -5.57 -7.29 -9.14
CA VAL A 148 -4.41 -8.16 -8.90
C VAL A 148 -3.27 -7.87 -9.87
N LEU A 149 -3.55 -7.76 -11.17
CA LEU A 149 -2.54 -7.40 -12.16
C LEU A 149 -1.95 -6.01 -11.89
N GLY A 150 -2.77 -5.06 -11.44
CA GLY A 150 -2.30 -3.76 -11.00
C GLY A 150 -1.26 -3.89 -9.88
N ARG A 151 -1.61 -4.62 -8.81
CA ARG A 151 -0.71 -4.85 -7.67
C ARG A 151 0.54 -5.61 -8.07
N TRP A 152 0.42 -6.61 -8.93
CA TRP A 152 1.54 -7.41 -9.41
C TRP A 152 2.55 -6.59 -10.20
N ASN A 153 2.08 -5.64 -11.00
CA ASN A 153 2.96 -4.70 -11.72
C ASN A 153 3.58 -3.66 -10.78
N GLU A 154 2.86 -3.18 -9.79
CA GLU A 154 3.38 -2.27 -8.76
C GLU A 154 4.55 -2.92 -8.00
N LEU A 155 4.40 -4.17 -7.55
CA LEU A 155 5.45 -4.94 -6.87
C LEU A 155 6.70 -5.11 -7.74
N ARG A 156 6.55 -5.19 -9.07
CA ARG A 156 7.66 -5.27 -10.03
C ARG A 156 8.22 -3.90 -10.42
N GLY A 157 7.63 -2.82 -9.92
CA GLY A 157 8.04 -1.44 -10.21
C GLY A 157 7.50 -0.87 -11.52
N ASP A 158 6.64 -1.59 -12.24
CA ASP A 158 6.00 -1.12 -13.47
C ASP A 158 4.71 -0.36 -13.14
N LEU A 159 4.90 0.87 -12.64
CA LEU A 159 3.78 1.76 -12.31
C LEU A 159 2.89 2.11 -13.53
N PRO A 160 3.43 2.33 -14.75
CA PRO A 160 2.59 2.53 -15.94
C PRO A 160 1.65 1.34 -16.24
N ALA A 161 2.15 0.10 -16.17
CA ALA A 161 1.29 -1.07 -16.35
C ALA A 161 0.28 -1.20 -15.20
N ALA A 162 0.70 -0.91 -13.95
CA ALA A 162 -0.20 -0.92 -12.80
C ALA A 162 -1.38 0.04 -12.98
N VAL A 163 -1.12 1.30 -13.38
CA VAL A 163 -2.14 2.31 -13.71
C VAL A 163 -3.09 1.79 -14.79
N THR A 164 -2.55 1.16 -15.85
CA THR A 164 -3.37 0.63 -16.94
C THR A 164 -4.36 -0.42 -16.43
N HIS A 165 -3.88 -1.37 -15.62
CA HIS A 165 -4.75 -2.40 -15.05
C HIS A 165 -5.76 -1.84 -14.04
N TYR A 166 -5.36 -0.94 -13.15
CA TYR A 166 -6.31 -0.33 -12.20
C TYR A 166 -7.39 0.50 -12.90
N ARG A 167 -7.06 1.20 -14.00
CA ARG A 167 -8.07 1.88 -14.84
C ARG A 167 -9.02 0.88 -15.50
N SER A 168 -8.52 -0.27 -15.97
CA SER A 168 -9.38 -1.34 -16.49
C SER A 168 -10.31 -1.88 -15.41
N ALA A 169 -9.85 -2.07 -14.16
CA ALA A 169 -10.72 -2.44 -13.05
C ALA A 169 -11.81 -1.38 -12.82
N ALA A 170 -11.43 -0.10 -12.80
CA ALA A 170 -12.37 1.01 -12.65
C ALA A 170 -13.41 1.09 -13.78
N GLN A 171 -13.08 0.61 -14.99
CA GLN A 171 -14.05 0.51 -16.09
C GLN A 171 -15.00 -0.67 -15.93
N LYS A 172 -14.56 -1.78 -15.33
CA LYS A 172 -15.40 -2.96 -15.08
C LYS A 172 -16.41 -2.72 -13.97
N ARG A 173 -16.01 -2.04 -12.89
CA ARG A 173 -16.90 -1.62 -11.80
C ARG A 173 -16.68 -0.14 -11.47
N PRO A 174 -17.32 0.78 -12.22
CA PRO A 174 -17.13 2.22 -12.05
C PRO A 174 -17.76 2.79 -10.77
N ASP A 175 -18.63 2.04 -10.13
CA ASP A 175 -19.37 2.36 -8.90
C ASP A 175 -18.70 1.83 -7.62
N ASP A 176 -17.70 0.95 -7.73
CA ASP A 176 -16.99 0.36 -6.58
C ASP A 176 -15.88 1.27 -6.02
N GLY A 177 -15.41 2.25 -6.80
CA GLY A 177 -14.41 3.23 -6.38
C GLY A 177 -12.98 2.68 -6.25
N VAL A 178 -12.78 1.44 -5.83
CA VAL A 178 -11.44 0.86 -5.57
C VAL A 178 -10.50 0.98 -6.78
N GLY A 179 -10.99 0.72 -7.99
CA GLY A 179 -10.19 0.88 -9.21
C GLY A 179 -9.68 2.33 -9.40
N TRP A 180 -10.51 3.32 -9.08
CA TRP A 180 -10.12 4.73 -9.11
C TRP A 180 -9.13 5.08 -8.01
N TYR A 181 -9.36 4.61 -6.78
CA TYR A 181 -8.44 4.82 -5.66
C TYR A 181 -7.04 4.24 -5.97
N GLN A 182 -6.97 2.99 -6.44
CA GLN A 182 -5.69 2.35 -6.78
C GLN A 182 -5.00 3.00 -7.98
N THR A 183 -5.77 3.46 -8.97
CA THR A 183 -5.24 4.28 -10.07
C THR A 183 -4.58 5.55 -9.52
N ALA A 184 -5.26 6.25 -8.61
CA ALA A 184 -4.76 7.49 -8.04
C ALA A 184 -3.46 7.30 -7.27
N LYS A 185 -3.37 6.24 -6.45
CA LYS A 185 -2.14 5.87 -5.74
C LYS A 185 -0.99 5.59 -6.70
N ALA A 186 -1.21 4.77 -7.72
CA ALA A 186 -0.17 4.42 -8.69
C ALA A 186 0.29 5.66 -9.52
N GLU A 187 -0.64 6.55 -9.87
CA GLU A 187 -0.33 7.84 -10.51
C GLU A 187 0.48 8.76 -9.59
N SER A 188 0.15 8.80 -8.30
CA SER A 188 0.89 9.57 -7.28
C SER A 188 2.32 9.05 -7.14
N LEU A 189 2.51 7.74 -7.07
CA LEU A 189 3.82 7.10 -6.97
C LEU A 189 4.74 7.41 -8.16
N ARG A 190 4.17 7.55 -9.36
CA ARG A 190 4.93 7.97 -10.56
C ARG A 190 5.01 9.48 -10.74
N SER A 191 4.64 10.27 -9.73
CA SER A 191 4.66 11.74 -9.73
C SER A 191 3.80 12.39 -10.82
N ASN A 192 2.73 11.72 -11.27
CA ASN A 192 1.75 12.32 -12.18
C ASN A 192 0.58 12.91 -11.38
N ALA A 193 0.78 14.13 -10.85
CA ALA A 193 -0.23 14.80 -10.03
C ALA A 193 -1.58 14.97 -10.71
N ALA A 194 -1.61 15.27 -12.01
CA ALA A 194 -2.87 15.47 -12.74
C ALA A 194 -3.68 14.18 -12.83
N GLY A 195 -3.03 13.05 -13.16
CA GLY A 195 -3.71 11.75 -13.23
C GLY A 195 -4.15 11.24 -11.85
N ALA A 196 -3.34 11.48 -10.82
CA ALA A 196 -3.69 11.13 -9.45
C ALA A 196 -4.89 11.95 -8.95
N GLU A 197 -4.88 13.25 -9.19
CA GLU A 197 -6.00 14.14 -8.85
C GLU A 197 -7.30 13.72 -9.55
N GLU A 198 -7.26 13.45 -10.86
CA GLU A 198 -8.42 12.99 -11.62
C GLU A 198 -9.03 11.74 -10.98
N ALA A 199 -8.20 10.74 -10.70
CA ALA A 199 -8.65 9.46 -10.16
C ALA A 199 -9.15 9.57 -8.72
N TYR A 200 -8.49 10.33 -7.84
CA TYR A 200 -9.01 10.59 -6.50
C TYR A 200 -10.34 11.35 -6.53
N ASN A 201 -10.52 12.32 -7.45
CA ASN A 201 -11.79 13.02 -7.58
C ASN A 201 -12.91 12.09 -8.07
N ARG A 202 -12.62 11.13 -8.96
CA ARG A 202 -13.60 10.09 -9.34
C ARG A 202 -13.98 9.21 -8.15
N TYR A 203 -13.01 8.82 -7.32
CA TYR A 203 -13.29 8.10 -6.08
C TYR A 203 -14.17 8.93 -5.13
N LEU A 204 -13.83 10.19 -4.89
CA LEU A 204 -14.56 11.08 -3.99
C LEU A 204 -15.96 11.47 -4.50
N GLN A 205 -16.28 11.24 -5.78
CA GLN A 205 -17.66 11.36 -6.27
C GLN A 205 -18.55 10.24 -5.71
N LEU A 206 -17.98 9.07 -5.44
CA LEU A 206 -18.66 7.92 -4.85
C LEU A 206 -18.60 7.97 -3.31
N HIS A 207 -17.49 8.45 -2.78
CA HIS A 207 -17.22 8.55 -1.34
C HIS A 207 -16.86 9.99 -0.93
N PRO A 208 -17.83 10.93 -0.97
CA PRO A 208 -17.55 12.35 -0.73
C PRO A 208 -17.04 12.64 0.68
N ASP A 209 -17.32 11.75 1.62
CA ASP A 209 -16.99 11.91 3.04
C ASP A 209 -15.72 11.17 3.47
N ASP A 210 -14.97 10.58 2.53
CA ASP A 210 -13.69 9.93 2.84
C ASP A 210 -12.59 10.95 3.14
N ILE A 211 -12.45 11.28 4.42
CA ILE A 211 -11.43 12.18 4.96
C ILE A 211 -10.01 11.68 4.61
N GLY A 212 -9.80 10.36 4.57
CA GLY A 212 -8.50 9.76 4.24
C GLY A 212 -8.06 10.14 2.85
N VAL A 213 -8.93 10.01 1.85
CA VAL A 213 -8.62 10.38 0.47
C VAL A 213 -8.47 11.88 0.27
N VAL A 214 -9.24 12.72 0.99
CA VAL A 214 -9.01 14.17 0.98
C VAL A 214 -7.62 14.52 1.53
N ALA A 215 -7.16 13.80 2.57
CA ALA A 215 -5.82 13.98 3.11
C ALA A 215 -4.72 13.50 2.14
N GLU A 216 -4.95 12.42 1.40
CA GLU A 216 -4.04 11.97 0.34
C GLU A 216 -3.93 13.01 -0.80
N LEU A 217 -5.03 13.61 -1.23
CA LEU A 217 -5.02 14.74 -2.18
C LEU A 217 -4.23 15.94 -1.65
N ALA A 218 -4.43 16.30 -0.38
CA ALA A 218 -3.68 17.38 0.26
C ALA A 218 -2.17 17.10 0.23
N ASN A 219 -1.76 15.87 0.56
CA ASN A 219 -0.36 15.42 0.49
C ASN A 219 0.19 15.46 -0.94
N LEU A 220 -0.60 15.05 -1.94
CA LEU A 220 -0.24 15.13 -3.35
C LEU A 220 0.05 16.59 -3.76
N TYR A 221 -0.81 17.53 -3.37
CA TYR A 221 -0.61 18.95 -3.65
C TYR A 221 0.57 19.55 -2.90
N GLU A 222 0.81 19.13 -1.66
CA GLU A 222 1.99 19.52 -0.89
C GLU A 222 3.29 19.07 -1.58
N ALA A 223 3.35 17.81 -2.02
CA ALA A 223 4.51 17.26 -2.72
C ALA A 223 4.81 18.05 -4.02
N HIS A 224 3.77 18.50 -4.71
CA HIS A 224 3.88 19.30 -5.95
C HIS A 224 3.88 20.82 -5.71
N LYS A 225 3.92 21.26 -4.45
CA LYS A 225 3.91 22.68 -4.04
C LYS A 225 2.74 23.49 -4.60
N ASN A 226 1.60 22.85 -4.86
CA ASN A 226 0.37 23.52 -5.30
C ASN A 226 -0.34 24.15 -4.09
N HIS A 227 0.22 25.27 -3.61
CA HIS A 227 -0.24 25.93 -2.39
C HIS A 227 -1.73 26.32 -2.39
N PRO A 228 -2.35 26.81 -3.48
CA PRO A 228 -3.79 27.05 -3.52
C PRO A 228 -4.62 25.80 -3.20
N LYS A 229 -4.34 24.67 -3.86
CA LYS A 229 -5.10 23.43 -3.64
C LYS A 229 -4.81 22.78 -2.29
N VAL A 230 -3.63 23.02 -1.71
CA VAL A 230 -3.37 22.65 -0.31
C VAL A 230 -4.32 23.40 0.63
N VAL A 231 -4.52 24.71 0.44
CA VAL A 231 -5.46 25.49 1.27
C VAL A 231 -6.89 24.94 1.13
N GLU A 232 -7.35 24.72 -0.09
CA GLU A 232 -8.69 24.15 -0.37
C GLU A 232 -8.89 22.78 0.28
N SER A 233 -7.92 21.87 0.12
CA SER A 233 -8.01 20.51 0.68
C SER A 233 -8.02 20.54 2.21
N TYR A 234 -7.22 21.40 2.83
CA TYR A 234 -7.19 21.56 4.28
C TYR A 234 -8.47 22.22 4.81
N ASP A 235 -9.03 23.21 4.11
CA ASP A 235 -10.33 23.79 4.47
C ASP A 235 -11.42 22.71 4.46
N ARG A 236 -11.43 21.84 3.45
CA ARG A 236 -12.33 20.68 3.41
C ARG A 236 -12.09 19.73 4.59
N LEU A 237 -10.84 19.37 4.88
CA LEU A 237 -10.51 18.50 6.02
C LEU A 237 -10.99 19.07 7.35
N TYR A 238 -10.78 20.36 7.61
CA TYR A 238 -11.21 21.02 8.84
C TYR A 238 -12.72 21.16 8.95
N ALA A 239 -13.42 21.33 7.82
CA ALA A 239 -14.88 21.32 7.78
C ALA A 239 -15.47 19.94 8.08
N MET A 240 -14.83 18.87 7.61
CA MET A 240 -15.26 17.49 7.85
C MET A 240 -14.93 17.01 9.26
N ASN A 241 -13.79 17.44 9.81
CA ASN A 241 -13.37 17.09 11.16
C ASN A 241 -12.63 18.26 11.82
N SER A 242 -13.33 18.99 12.68
CA SER A 242 -12.79 20.14 13.41
C SER A 242 -11.68 19.76 14.39
N ASP A 243 -11.60 18.51 14.86
CA ASP A 243 -10.56 18.08 15.81
C ASP A 243 -9.17 18.10 15.15
N LEU A 244 -9.10 18.03 13.82
CA LEU A 244 -7.86 18.22 13.06
C LEU A 244 -7.25 19.61 13.28
N LEU A 245 -8.05 20.60 13.70
CA LEU A 245 -7.55 21.90 14.13
C LEU A 245 -6.71 21.82 15.40
N ALA A 246 -6.60 20.70 16.11
CA ALA A 246 -5.63 20.55 17.19
C ALA A 246 -4.22 20.16 16.66
N ASN A 247 -4.11 19.65 15.43
CA ASN A 247 -2.86 19.11 14.90
C ASN A 247 -1.87 20.23 14.50
N LYS A 248 -0.82 20.39 15.31
CA LYS A 248 0.23 21.43 15.12
C LYS A 248 0.96 21.33 13.78
N GLN A 249 1.19 20.11 13.28
CA GLN A 249 1.89 19.91 12.00
C GLN A 249 1.01 20.37 10.84
N MET A 250 -0.26 19.97 10.84
CA MET A 250 -1.22 20.40 9.84
C MET A 250 -1.39 21.93 9.84
N LYS A 251 -1.54 22.57 11.02
CA LYS A 251 -1.60 24.05 11.11
C LYS A 251 -0.39 24.72 10.46
N LYS A 252 0.82 24.20 10.71
CA LYS A 252 2.06 24.77 10.17
C LYS A 252 2.07 24.72 8.65
N VAL A 253 1.65 23.59 8.07
CA VAL A 253 1.53 23.43 6.62
C VAL A 253 0.49 24.41 6.07
N TYR A 254 -0.70 24.43 6.65
CA TYR A 254 -1.81 25.27 6.19
C TYR A 254 -1.47 26.77 6.21
N LYS A 255 -0.93 27.28 7.33
CA LYS A 255 -0.46 28.69 7.44
C LYS A 255 0.59 29.02 6.37
N LYS A 256 1.52 28.08 6.13
CA LYS A 256 2.55 28.23 5.09
C LYS A 256 1.94 28.25 3.69
N ALA A 257 0.96 27.39 3.42
CA ALA A 257 0.27 27.35 2.15
C ALA A 257 -0.49 28.66 1.89
N CYS A 258 -1.31 29.12 2.84
CA CYS A 258 -2.03 30.41 2.76
C CYS A 258 -1.08 31.57 2.46
N LYS A 259 0.03 31.68 3.20
CA LYS A 259 1.03 32.73 2.98
C LYS A 259 1.65 32.69 1.59
N LYS A 260 1.92 31.49 1.07
CA LYS A 260 2.59 31.33 -0.24
C LYS A 260 1.66 31.48 -1.43
N SER A 261 0.40 31.08 -1.30
CA SER A 261 -0.61 31.24 -2.34
C SER A 261 -1.34 32.59 -2.29
N GLN A 262 -1.21 33.32 -1.18
CA GLN A 262 -2.01 34.53 -0.88
C GLN A 262 -3.53 34.26 -0.82
N VAL A 263 -3.94 32.99 -0.67
CA VAL A 263 -5.32 32.59 -0.45
C VAL A 263 -5.64 32.74 1.04
N GLU A 264 -6.73 33.46 1.36
CA GLU A 264 -7.26 33.53 2.73
C GLU A 264 -8.07 32.26 3.00
N GLY A 265 -7.44 31.30 3.67
CA GLY A 265 -8.10 30.04 4.04
C GLY A 265 -9.17 30.25 5.12
N GLN A 266 -10.25 29.46 5.04
CA GLN A 266 -11.46 29.64 5.86
C GLN A 266 -11.19 29.52 7.38
N PHE A 267 -10.27 28.63 7.76
CA PHE A 267 -9.96 28.33 9.17
C PHE A 267 -8.73 29.08 9.68
N LEU A 268 -8.11 29.96 8.88
CA LEU A 268 -6.84 30.63 9.23
C LEU A 268 -6.93 31.48 10.50
N LYS A 269 -8.08 32.12 10.74
CA LYS A 269 -8.31 32.98 11.93
C LYS A 269 -8.49 32.18 13.23
N GLN A 270 -8.73 30.87 13.15
CA GLN A 270 -8.95 29.99 14.30
C GLN A 270 -7.65 29.35 14.82
N MET A 271 -6.50 29.68 14.23
CA MET A 271 -5.22 29.00 14.47
C MET A 271 -4.12 29.88 15.04
#